data_AF-K1TWJ5-F1
#
_entry.id   AF-K1TWJ5-F1
#
_cell.length_a   1.000
_cell.length_b   1.000
_cell.length_c   1.000
_cell.angle_alpha   90.00
_cell.angle_beta   90.00
_cell.angle_gamma   90.00
#
_symmetry.space_group_name_H-M   'P 1'
#
loop_
_entity.id
_entity.type
_entity.pdbx_description
1 polymer ?
#
loop_
_entity_poly.entity_id
_entity_poly.type
_entity_poly.pdbx_seq_one_letter_code
_entity_poly.pdbx_strand_id
1 'polypeptide(L)'
;MHTGCAYGYPIDYDNLTAIGCMMGSGGLIVMDEDDCMVDIAKFFLNFTVDESCGKCTPCRVGTKRLLEMLEKITSGNATLRDLDKLEELCHYIKANSLCGLGQTAPNPVLATLKFFRNEYVAHVVDKKCPAGVCKALLSYEILEDRCRGCTACARKCPVG
;
A
#
# COMPACT_ATOMS: atom_id res chain seq x y z
N MET A 1 2.78 15.05 -9.99
CA MET A 1 2.94 14.17 -11.17
C MET A 1 4.00 13.10 -10.86
N HIS A 2 3.62 12.06 -10.13
CA HIS A 2 4.43 10.85 -9.96
C HIS A 2 3.74 9.71 -10.71
N THR A 3 3.74 9.78 -12.04
CA THR A 3 3.22 8.68 -12.87
C THR A 3 4.26 7.57 -12.93
N GLY A 4 3.98 6.45 -12.27
CA GLY A 4 4.82 5.24 -12.30
C GLY A 4 4.94 4.60 -13.69
N CYS A 5 4.15 5.05 -14.67
CA CYS A 5 4.31 4.75 -16.08
C CYS A 5 4.21 6.08 -16.85
N ALA A 6 5.30 6.55 -17.44
CA ALA A 6 5.35 7.84 -18.11
C ALA A 6 4.34 7.89 -19.28
N TYR A 7 3.59 8.98 -19.40
CA TYR A 7 2.65 9.18 -20.51
C TYR A 7 3.44 9.16 -21.84
N GLY A 8 3.15 8.17 -22.70
CA GLY A 8 3.88 7.95 -23.96
C GLY A 8 4.96 6.86 -23.91
N TYR A 9 5.14 6.17 -22.78
CA TYR A 9 6.02 5.01 -22.71
C TYR A 9 5.39 3.81 -23.44
N PRO A 10 6.11 3.12 -24.36
CA PRO A 10 5.56 1.97 -25.07
C PRO A 10 5.13 0.86 -24.11
N ILE A 11 3.90 0.39 -24.26
CA ILE A 11 3.33 -0.68 -23.45
C ILE A 11 3.67 -2.01 -24.14
N ASP A 12 4.89 -2.47 -23.94
CA ASP A 12 5.37 -3.79 -24.36
C ASP A 12 6.16 -4.49 -23.25
N TYR A 13 6.40 -5.79 -23.44
CA TYR A 13 7.02 -6.63 -22.41
C TYR A 13 8.41 -6.13 -22.00
N ASP A 14 9.25 -5.77 -22.98
CA ASP A 14 10.64 -5.42 -22.73
C ASP A 14 10.74 -4.07 -22.03
N ASN A 15 9.99 -3.08 -22.50
CA ASN A 15 9.99 -1.74 -21.96
C ASN A 15 9.43 -1.72 -20.53
N LEU A 16 8.34 -2.45 -20.24
CA LEU A 16 7.78 -2.50 -18.88
C LEU A 16 8.67 -3.26 -17.92
N THR A 17 9.29 -4.35 -18.37
CA THR A 17 10.26 -5.10 -17.55
C THR A 17 11.46 -4.22 -17.18
N ALA A 18 11.93 -3.36 -18.09
CA ALA A 18 13.05 -2.45 -17.85
C ALA A 18 12.80 -1.44 -16.72
N ILE A 19 11.55 -1.01 -16.49
CA ILE A 19 11.19 -0.09 -15.40
C ILE A 19 10.83 -0.83 -14.08
N GLY A 20 10.88 -2.16 -14.10
CA GLY A 20 10.55 -3.02 -12.95
C GLY A 20 9.06 -3.32 -12.82
N CYS A 21 8.28 -3.07 -13.87
CA CYS A 21 6.89 -3.51 -13.98
C CYS A 21 6.84 -4.91 -14.60
N MET A 22 5.85 -5.72 -14.21
CA MET A 22 5.58 -7.01 -14.84
C MET A 22 4.31 -6.90 -15.67
N MET A 23 4.36 -7.35 -16.93
CA MET A 23 3.16 -7.46 -17.76
C MET A 23 2.54 -8.84 -17.58
N GLY A 24 1.33 -8.87 -17.02
CA GLY A 24 0.52 -10.08 -16.87
C GLY A 24 -0.46 -10.25 -18.03
N SER A 25 -1.76 -10.20 -17.74
CA SER A 25 -2.85 -10.36 -18.72
C SER A 25 -3.12 -9.10 -19.58
N GLY A 26 -2.30 -8.06 -19.49
CA GLY A 26 -2.52 -6.78 -20.18
C GLY A 26 -3.50 -5.83 -19.47
N GLY A 27 -3.91 -6.12 -18.23
CA GLY A 27 -4.75 -5.23 -17.44
C GLY A 27 -3.98 -3.98 -16.97
N LEU A 28 -4.56 -2.80 -17.20
CA LEU A 28 -4.06 -1.52 -16.72
C LEU A 28 -5.05 -0.92 -15.73
N ILE A 29 -4.58 -0.55 -14.53
CA ILE A 29 -5.35 0.16 -13.52
C ILE A 29 -4.75 1.56 -13.42
N VAL A 30 -5.59 2.58 -13.59
CA VAL A 30 -5.21 3.98 -13.47
C VAL A 30 -5.71 4.48 -12.12
N MET A 31 -4.81 5.09 -11.36
CA MET A 31 -5.05 5.67 -10.04
C MET A 31 -4.60 7.12 -10.07
N ASP A 32 -5.23 7.97 -9.29
CA ASP A 32 -4.88 9.38 -9.16
C ASP A 32 -4.28 9.68 -7.77
N GLU A 33 -4.00 10.96 -7.52
CA GLU A 33 -3.45 11.45 -6.25
C GLU A 33 -4.40 11.35 -5.04
N ASP A 34 -5.69 11.07 -5.25
CA ASP A 34 -6.66 10.85 -4.18
C ASP A 34 -6.71 9.37 -3.75
N ASP A 35 -5.95 8.49 -4.42
CA ASP A 35 -5.73 7.09 -4.03
C ASP A 35 -4.52 6.91 -3.11
N CYS A 36 -4.66 6.10 -2.06
CA CYS A 36 -3.54 5.77 -1.17
C CYS A 36 -2.77 4.55 -1.68
N MET A 37 -1.52 4.72 -2.12
CA MET A 37 -0.73 3.63 -2.67
C MET A 37 -0.41 2.53 -1.65
N VAL A 38 -0.32 2.89 -0.36
CA VAL A 38 -0.16 1.93 0.74
C VAL A 38 -1.41 1.04 0.89
N ASP A 39 -2.60 1.63 0.75
CA ASP A 39 -3.87 0.91 0.85
C ASP A 39 -4.11 0.03 -0.38
N ILE A 40 -3.71 0.49 -1.56
CA ILE A 40 -3.74 -0.29 -2.80
C ILE A 40 -2.83 -1.52 -2.70
N ALA A 41 -1.61 -1.37 -2.19
CA ALA A 41 -0.72 -2.50 -1.96
C ALA A 41 -1.35 -3.53 -1.01
N LYS A 42 -2.05 -3.05 0.04
CA LYS A 42 -2.79 -3.88 0.99
C LYS A 42 -3.94 -4.62 0.32
N PHE A 43 -4.71 -3.95 -0.55
CA PHE A 43 -5.81 -4.54 -1.30
C PHE A 43 -5.36 -5.73 -2.18
N PHE A 44 -4.32 -5.53 -3.01
CA PHE A 44 -3.80 -6.61 -3.86
C PHE A 44 -3.19 -7.75 -3.06
N LEU A 45 -2.51 -7.43 -1.95
CA LEU A 45 -1.95 -8.46 -1.10
C LEU A 45 -3.03 -9.28 -0.39
N ASN A 46 -4.13 -8.65 0.06
CA ASN A 46 -5.26 -9.35 0.66
C ASN A 46 -5.86 -10.37 -0.30
N PHE A 47 -6.09 -9.98 -1.56
CA PHE A 47 -6.52 -10.91 -2.61
C PHE A 47 -5.54 -12.08 -2.76
N THR A 48 -4.24 -11.82 -2.76
CA THR A 48 -3.23 -12.87 -2.91
C THR A 48 -3.16 -13.81 -1.70
N VAL A 49 -3.46 -13.31 -0.50
CA VAL A 49 -3.57 -14.12 0.72
C VAL A 49 -4.76 -15.08 0.62
N ASP A 50 -5.91 -14.59 0.14
CA ASP A 50 -7.14 -15.37 0.00
C ASP A 50 -7.01 -16.45 -1.08
N GLU A 51 -6.34 -16.15 -2.20
CA GLU A 51 -6.10 -17.09 -3.32
C GLU A 51 -4.92 -18.03 -3.10
N SER A 52 -4.25 -17.95 -1.94
CA SER A 52 -3.10 -18.80 -1.65
C SER A 52 -3.50 -20.27 -1.51
N CYS A 53 -2.94 -21.15 -2.37
CA CYS A 53 -3.10 -22.60 -2.25
C CYS A 53 -2.53 -23.21 -0.95
N GLY A 54 -1.76 -22.44 -0.18
CA GLY A 54 -1.24 -22.84 1.14
C GLY A 54 -0.05 -23.81 1.12
N LYS A 55 0.43 -24.25 -0.04
CA LYS A 55 1.44 -25.33 -0.15
C LYS A 55 2.82 -24.98 0.44
N CYS A 56 3.31 -23.77 0.23
CA CYS A 56 4.61 -23.34 0.75
C CYS A 56 4.47 -22.36 1.92
N THR A 57 5.22 -22.61 2.98
CA THR A 57 5.27 -21.75 4.18
C THR A 57 5.60 -20.29 3.89
N PRO A 58 6.63 -19.94 3.08
CA PRO A 58 6.93 -18.53 2.79
C PRO A 58 5.77 -17.79 2.16
N CYS A 59 5.03 -18.41 1.22
CA CYS A 59 3.82 -17.81 0.68
C CYS A 59 2.70 -17.78 1.73
N ARG A 60 2.28 -18.94 2.26
CA ARG A 60 1.08 -19.06 3.13
C ARG A 60 1.16 -18.20 4.39
N VAL A 61 2.32 -18.15 5.03
CA VAL A 61 2.52 -17.45 6.31
C VAL A 61 3.11 -16.07 6.04
N GLY A 62 4.07 -15.95 5.13
CA GLY A 62 4.74 -14.69 4.86
C GLY A 62 3.80 -13.64 4.29
N THR A 63 2.91 -13.97 3.35
CA THR A 63 1.98 -12.96 2.80
C THR A 63 0.96 -12.48 3.85
N LYS A 64 0.54 -13.35 4.77
CA LYS A 64 -0.27 -12.95 5.93
C LYS A 64 0.47 -11.98 6.84
N ARG A 65 1.75 -12.24 7.13
CA ARG A 65 2.58 -11.31 7.92
C ARG A 65 2.79 -9.98 7.20
N LEU A 66 3.00 -9.99 5.89
CA LEU A 66 3.05 -8.75 5.11
C LEU A 66 1.74 -7.95 5.20
N LEU A 67 0.59 -8.63 5.13
CA LEU A 67 -0.72 -7.98 5.23
C LEU A 67 -0.92 -7.34 6.60
N GLU A 68 -0.62 -8.06 7.69
CA GLU A 68 -0.66 -7.53 9.06
C GLU A 68 0.26 -6.31 9.24
N MET A 69 1.42 -6.29 8.58
CA MET A 69 2.33 -5.15 8.61
C MET A 69 1.76 -3.93 7.86
N LEU A 70 1.10 -4.14 6.71
CA LEU A 70 0.39 -3.06 6.00
C LEU A 70 -0.82 -2.54 6.78
N GLU A 71 -1.55 -3.41 7.48
CA GLU A 71 -2.60 -3.01 8.42
C GLU A 71 -2.04 -2.18 9.58
N LYS A 72 -0.87 -2.57 10.12
CA LYS A 72 -0.16 -1.79 11.14
C LYS A 72 0.25 -0.41 10.63
N ILE A 73 0.67 -0.29 9.37
CA ILE A 73 1.00 0.99 8.73
C ILE A 73 -0.24 1.85 8.52
N THR A 74 -1.30 1.28 7.91
CA THR A 74 -2.54 2.01 7.60
C THR A 74 -3.39 2.35 8.84
N SER A 75 -3.10 1.73 9.98
CA SER A 75 -3.66 2.09 11.30
C SER A 75 -2.80 3.07 12.10
N GLY A 76 -1.64 3.49 11.59
CA GLY A 76 -0.76 4.44 12.26
C GLY A 76 0.09 3.87 13.39
N ASN A 77 0.11 2.55 13.56
CA ASN A 77 0.82 1.90 14.66
C ASN A 77 2.24 1.43 14.29
N ALA A 78 2.64 1.62 13.02
CA ALA A 78 3.95 1.22 12.53
C ALA A 78 5.06 2.23 12.88
N THR A 79 6.30 1.74 12.80
CA THR A 79 7.55 2.46 13.00
C THR A 79 8.41 2.39 11.73
N LEU A 80 9.43 3.24 11.60
CA LEU A 80 10.33 3.20 10.44
C LEU A 80 11.01 1.83 10.29
N ARG A 81 11.35 1.20 11.42
CA ARG A 81 11.89 -0.16 11.43
C ARG A 81 10.92 -1.20 10.88
N ASP A 82 9.61 -0.97 10.98
CA ASP A 82 8.64 -1.87 10.37
C ASP A 82 8.66 -1.77 8.84
N LEU A 83 9.04 -0.62 8.24
CA LEU A 83 9.20 -0.49 6.79
C LEU A 83 10.39 -1.31 6.29
N ASP A 84 11.52 -1.28 7.01
CA ASP A 84 12.69 -2.07 6.64
C ASP A 84 12.38 -3.57 6.72
N LYS A 85 11.71 -4.00 7.80
CA LYS A 85 11.24 -5.39 7.95
C LYS A 85 10.23 -5.79 6.87
N LEU A 86 9.38 -4.86 6.44
CA LEU A 86 8.37 -5.11 5.39
C LEU A 86 9.09 -5.46 4.09
N GLU A 87 10.08 -4.66 3.70
CA GLU A 87 10.89 -4.86 2.51
C GLU A 87 11.72 -6.16 2.58
N GLU A 88 12.38 -6.43 3.71
CA GLU A 88 13.11 -7.68 3.95
C GLU A 88 12.20 -8.91 3.77
N LEU A 89 11.00 -8.88 4.34
CA LEU A 89 10.04 -9.97 4.22
C LEU A 89 9.55 -10.13 2.77
N CYS A 90 9.34 -9.04 2.03
CA CYS A 90 9.00 -9.10 0.62
C CYS A 90 10.06 -9.87 -0.19
N HIS A 91 11.35 -9.55 0.01
CA HIS A 91 12.44 -10.24 -0.66
C HIS A 91 12.53 -11.72 -0.25
N TYR A 92 12.34 -12.02 1.04
CA TYR A 92 12.32 -13.40 1.53
C TYR A 92 11.22 -14.24 0.88
N ILE A 93 9.98 -13.73 0.81
CA ILE A 93 8.86 -14.45 0.20
C ILE A 93 9.10 -14.66 -1.28
N LYS A 94 9.59 -13.63 -1.99
CA LYS A 94 9.89 -13.69 -3.41
C LYS A 94 10.93 -14.75 -3.75
N ALA A 95 12.00 -14.85 -2.96
CA ALA A 95 13.09 -15.82 -3.20
C ALA A 95 12.75 -17.27 -2.82
N ASN A 96 11.86 -17.46 -1.84
CA ASN A 96 11.63 -18.79 -1.25
C ASN A 96 10.27 -19.44 -1.61
N SER A 97 9.41 -18.75 -2.37
CA SER A 97 8.12 -19.30 -2.79
C SER A 97 8.22 -20.26 -3.97
N LEU A 98 7.42 -21.33 -3.94
CA LEU A 98 7.49 -22.43 -4.91
C LEU A 98 6.90 -22.10 -6.30
N CYS A 99 5.95 -21.18 -6.39
CA CYS A 99 5.23 -20.88 -7.63
C CYS A 99 5.19 -19.39 -7.93
N GLY A 100 4.82 -19.03 -9.15
CA GLY A 100 4.73 -17.65 -9.62
C GLY A 100 3.88 -16.76 -8.71
N LEU A 101 2.70 -17.24 -8.27
CA LEU A 101 1.83 -16.47 -7.37
C LEU A 101 2.57 -16.02 -6.11
N GLY A 102 3.25 -16.94 -5.41
CA GLY A 102 3.99 -16.62 -4.19
C GLY A 102 5.22 -15.74 -4.46
N GLN A 103 5.89 -15.94 -5.59
CA GLN A 103 7.04 -15.13 -5.99
C GLN A 103 6.64 -13.69 -6.34
N THR A 104 5.45 -13.49 -6.91
CA THR A 104 4.96 -12.17 -7.32
C THR A 104 4.06 -11.50 -6.28
N ALA A 105 3.57 -12.23 -5.28
CA ALA A 105 2.74 -11.70 -4.20
C ALA A 105 3.30 -10.43 -3.54
N PRO A 106 4.62 -10.30 -3.30
CA PRO A 106 5.18 -9.10 -2.68
C PRO A 106 5.40 -7.93 -3.66
N ASN A 107 5.22 -8.12 -4.97
CA ASN A 107 5.55 -7.10 -5.96
C ASN A 107 4.74 -5.80 -5.81
N PRO A 108 3.44 -5.80 -5.49
CA PRO A 108 2.70 -4.55 -5.24
C PRO A 108 3.32 -3.73 -4.10
N VAL A 109 3.78 -4.39 -3.04
CA VAL A 109 4.44 -3.75 -1.89
C VAL A 109 5.82 -3.21 -2.27
N LEU A 110 6.64 -4.00 -2.97
CA LEU A 110 7.97 -3.56 -3.43
C LEU A 110 7.88 -2.38 -4.39
N ALA A 111 6.92 -2.40 -5.32
CA ALA A 111 6.72 -1.32 -6.28
C ALA A 111 6.29 -0.03 -5.58
N THR A 112 5.30 -0.11 -4.69
CA THR A 112 4.81 1.06 -3.95
C THR A 112 5.84 1.59 -2.96
N LEU A 113 6.65 0.74 -2.31
CA LEU A 113 7.80 1.19 -1.53
C LEU A 113 8.84 1.91 -2.38
N LYS A 114 9.11 1.43 -3.61
CA LYS A 114 10.10 2.05 -4.51
C LYS A 114 9.66 3.43 -4.99
N PHE A 115 8.41 3.57 -5.43
CA PHE A 115 7.93 4.79 -6.09
C PHE A 115 7.23 5.77 -5.14
N PHE A 116 6.64 5.28 -4.05
CA PHE A 116 5.80 6.05 -3.13
C PHE A 116 6.28 5.93 -1.68
N ARG A 117 7.59 5.76 -1.46
CA ARG A 117 8.17 5.67 -0.10
C ARG A 117 7.73 6.81 0.82
N ASN A 118 7.59 8.01 0.27
CA ASN A 118 7.17 9.18 1.02
C ASN A 118 5.77 9.00 1.64
N GLU A 119 4.84 8.31 0.96
CA GLU A 119 3.53 8.02 1.53
C GLU A 119 3.64 7.05 2.70
N TYR A 120 4.46 6.00 2.60
CA TYR A 120 4.73 5.09 3.71
C TYR A 120 5.31 5.84 4.92
N VAL A 121 6.25 6.75 4.67
CA VAL A 121 6.86 7.58 5.73
C VAL A 121 5.81 8.50 6.37
N ALA A 122 4.92 9.12 5.59
CA ALA A 122 3.83 9.96 6.13
C ALA A 122 2.88 9.16 7.03
N HIS A 123 2.54 7.92 6.66
CA HIS A 123 1.71 7.04 7.51
C HIS A 123 2.41 6.69 8.82
N VAL A 124 3.74 6.51 8.78
CA VAL A 124 4.55 6.03 9.91
C VAL A 124 4.98 7.16 10.85
N VAL A 125 5.43 8.30 10.30
CA VAL A 125 6.02 9.41 11.04
C VAL A 125 4.97 10.46 11.36
N ASP A 126 4.28 10.97 10.33
CA ASP A 126 3.31 12.05 10.47
C ASP A 126 1.94 11.54 10.96
N LYS A 127 1.76 10.22 11.01
CA LYS A 127 0.50 9.55 11.34
C LYS A 127 -0.66 10.09 10.51
N LYS A 128 -0.38 10.37 9.23
CA LYS A 128 -1.32 10.96 8.28
C LYS A 128 -1.31 10.17 6.97
N CYS A 129 -2.50 10.00 6.40
CA CYS A 129 -2.66 9.51 5.03
C CYS A 129 -2.73 10.73 4.08
N PRO A 130 -1.76 10.94 3.17
CA PRO A 130 -1.78 12.07 2.24
C PRO A 130 -3.04 12.11 1.36
N ALA A 131 -3.51 10.93 0.92
CA ALA A 131 -4.71 10.76 0.11
C ALA A 131 -6.03 10.73 0.94
N GLY A 132 -5.96 10.72 2.28
CA GLY A 132 -7.16 10.70 3.13
C GLY A 132 -7.98 9.38 3.11
N VAL A 133 -7.51 8.33 2.45
CA VAL A 133 -8.21 7.04 2.35
C VAL A 133 -8.20 6.26 3.68
N CYS A 134 -7.06 6.25 4.38
CA CYS A 134 -6.93 5.48 5.63
C CYS A 134 -7.62 6.19 6.80
N LYS A 135 -8.84 5.74 7.15
CA LYS A 135 -9.69 6.35 8.19
C LYS A 135 -9.00 6.58 9.55
N ALA A 136 -8.13 5.66 9.96
CA ALA A 136 -7.40 5.75 11.22
C ALA A 136 -6.38 6.90 11.26
N LEU A 137 -6.03 7.47 10.11
CA LEU A 137 -5.04 8.53 9.93
C LEU A 137 -5.66 9.86 9.50
N LEU A 138 -6.98 9.99 9.63
CA LEU A 138 -7.70 11.22 9.32
C LEU A 138 -7.72 12.14 10.55
N SER A 139 -7.21 13.35 10.39
CA SER A 139 -7.35 14.44 11.37
C SER A 139 -8.40 15.43 10.88
N TYR A 140 -9.37 15.75 11.74
CA TYR A 140 -10.34 16.82 11.49
C TYR A 140 -10.03 18.00 12.39
N GLU A 141 -9.95 19.19 11.81
CA GLU A 141 -9.75 20.44 12.54
C GLU A 141 -10.95 21.37 12.30
N ILE A 142 -11.39 22.05 13.35
CA ILE A 142 -12.47 23.03 13.27
C ILE A 142 -11.85 24.40 13.04
N LEU A 143 -12.14 25.00 11.89
CA LEU A 143 -11.74 26.38 11.60
C LEU A 143 -12.62 27.34 12.44
N GLU A 144 -12.02 27.95 13.46
CA GLU A 144 -12.74 28.79 14.44
C GLU A 144 -13.50 29.95 13.79
N ASP A 145 -12.90 30.59 12.77
CA ASP A 145 -13.48 31.71 12.02
C ASP A 145 -14.73 31.34 11.22
N ARG A 146 -14.87 30.06 10.86
CA ARG A 146 -16.03 29.53 10.11
C ARG A 146 -17.00 28.74 11.00
N CYS A 147 -16.60 28.44 12.23
CA CYS A 147 -17.40 27.66 13.15
C CYS A 147 -18.58 28.49 13.70
N ARG A 148 -19.81 28.03 13.44
CA ARG A 148 -21.02 28.64 13.98
C ARG A 148 -21.48 28.05 15.33
N GLY A 149 -20.65 27.22 15.97
CA GLY A 149 -21.00 26.58 17.25
C GLY A 149 -22.14 25.56 17.19
N CYS A 150 -22.48 25.04 16.00
CA CYS A 150 -23.65 24.17 15.81
C CYS A 150 -23.49 22.73 16.34
N THR A 151 -22.30 22.35 16.84
CA THR A 151 -21.95 21.03 17.38
C THR A 151 -22.04 19.85 16.39
N ALA A 152 -22.28 20.10 15.10
CA ALA A 152 -22.39 19.04 14.09
C ALA A 152 -21.10 18.22 13.93
N CYS A 153 -19.93 18.86 14.06
CA CYS A 153 -18.62 18.22 14.05
C CYS A 153 -18.46 17.23 15.21
N ALA A 154 -18.82 17.61 16.45
CA ALA A 154 -18.73 16.75 17.62
C ALA A 154 -19.62 15.51 17.48
N ARG A 155 -20.86 15.68 16.97
CA ARG A 155 -21.79 14.55 16.77
C ARG A 155 -21.33 13.55 15.71
N LYS A 156 -20.50 13.97 14.77
CA LYS A 156 -19.98 13.11 13.68
C LYS A 156 -18.51 12.71 13.90
N CYS A 157 -17.90 13.09 15.02
CA CYS A 157 -16.51 12.83 15.31
C CYS A 157 -16.27 11.31 15.43
N PRO A 158 -15.45 10.68 14.56
CA PRO A 158 -15.24 9.24 14.61
C PRO A 158 -14.41 8.78 15.81
N VAL A 159 -13.80 9.69 16.57
CA VAL A 159 -12.98 9.40 17.76
C VAL A 159 -13.67 9.77 19.09
N GLY A 160 -14.94 10.20 19.05
CA GLY A 160 -15.70 10.64 20.23
C GLY A 160 -15.54 12.12 20.55
#